data_AF-A0A915PU03-F1
#
_entry.id   AF-A0A915PU03-F1
#
_cell.length_a   1.000
_cell.length_b   1.000
_cell.length_c   1.000
_cell.angle_alpha   90.00
_cell.angle_beta   90.00
_cell.angle_gamma   90.00
#
_symmetry.space_group_name_H-M   'P 1'
#
loop_
_entity.id
_entity.type
_entity.pdbx_description
1 polymer ?
#
loop_
_entity_poly.entity_id
_entity_poly.type
_entity_poly.pdbx_seq_one_letter_code
_entity_poly.pdbx_strand_id
1 'polypeptide(L)'
;MCGNKIVRFIWGRLSSFFIGTNLQEVVALTKDEKKILMENWLKLKEKHPDLFLRAWIKSAKGSVNIKKATGLREDEDPETNRRFISLSPLIENFVDKLIIEYHCNDTKIAESCRILGARHKLIENFHTNFWDIFLGNLVQIIADVHSEREREREQQEIAEICEKFFAFFVTFMCDGYKKRAQEELSGRRRLNAS
;
A
#
# COMPACT_ATOMS: atom_id res chain seq x y z
N MET A 1 24.58 -14.61 6.92
CA MET A 1 23.78 -13.79 7.85
C MET A 1 23.88 -12.32 7.46
N CYS A 2 23.13 -11.86 6.44
CA CYS A 2 23.13 -10.46 5.98
C CYS A 2 21.72 -9.82 5.85
N GLY A 3 20.63 -10.59 6.01
CA GLY A 3 19.25 -10.07 5.85
C GLY A 3 18.80 -9.04 6.89
N ASN A 4 19.48 -8.92 8.04
CA ASN A 4 19.03 -8.07 9.14
C ASN A 4 19.31 -6.56 8.94
N LYS A 5 20.22 -6.18 8.04
CA LYS A 5 20.57 -4.76 7.81
C LYS A 5 19.58 -4.07 6.86
N ILE A 6 19.16 -4.75 5.80
CA ILE A 6 18.20 -4.24 4.82
C ILE A 6 16.81 -4.12 5.46
N VAL A 7 16.38 -5.13 6.23
CA VAL A 7 15.13 -5.10 7.00
C VAL A 7 15.09 -3.92 7.97
N ARG A 8 16.18 -3.65 8.70
CA ARG A 8 16.28 -2.48 9.59
C ARG A 8 16.33 -1.16 8.84
N PHE A 9 16.94 -1.12 7.67
CA PHE A 9 17.03 0.09 6.85
C PHE A 9 15.68 0.46 6.24
N ILE A 10 14.99 -0.50 5.63
CA ILE A 10 13.64 -0.33 5.07
C ILE A 10 12.65 -0.03 6.19
N TRP A 11 12.67 -0.78 7.31
CA TRP A 11 11.79 -0.49 8.45
C TRP A 11 12.11 0.87 9.10
N GLY A 12 13.38 1.26 9.18
CA GLY A 12 13.81 2.57 9.66
C GLY A 12 13.32 3.71 8.77
N ARG A 13 13.45 3.57 7.45
CA ARG A 13 13.00 4.54 6.45
C ARG A 13 11.48 4.65 6.43
N LEU A 14 10.78 3.52 6.39
CA LEU A 14 9.34 3.43 6.52
C LEU A 14 8.84 4.05 7.84
N SER A 15 9.46 3.71 8.98
CA SER A 15 9.09 4.31 10.28
C SER A 15 9.27 5.83 10.33
N SER A 16 10.24 6.38 9.59
CA SER A 16 10.44 7.84 9.48
C SER A 16 9.43 8.52 8.53
N PHE A 17 8.87 7.80 7.55
CA PHE A 17 7.74 8.27 6.75
C PHE A 17 6.41 8.21 7.53
N PHE A 18 6.31 7.31 8.52
CA PHE A 18 5.06 7.03 9.26
C PHE A 18 4.94 7.75 10.61
N ILE A 19 6.01 8.40 11.11
CA ILE A 19 5.95 9.27 12.29
C ILE A 19 5.85 10.72 11.84
N GLY A 20 4.62 11.22 11.76
CA GLY A 20 4.33 12.64 11.64
C GLY A 20 3.52 12.97 10.40
N THR A 21 2.30 13.46 10.63
CA THR A 21 1.45 14.14 9.66
C THR A 21 2.04 15.49 9.24
N ASN A 22 3.29 15.50 8.77
CA ASN A 22 3.74 16.50 7.82
C ASN A 22 3.74 15.81 6.48
N LEU A 23 3.10 16.42 5.48
CA LEU A 23 3.29 16.06 4.08
C LEU A 23 4.79 16.21 3.79
N GLN A 24 5.59 15.18 4.08
CA GLN A 24 6.89 15.05 3.47
C GLN A 24 6.63 15.09 1.97
N GLU A 25 7.36 15.94 1.26
CA GLU A 25 7.21 16.13 -0.18
C GLU A 25 7.31 14.75 -0.86
N VAL A 26 6.16 14.20 -1.24
CA VAL A 26 6.09 12.90 -1.88
C VAL A 26 6.70 13.10 -3.25
N VAL A 27 7.91 12.57 -3.43
CA VAL A 27 8.63 12.70 -4.68
C VAL A 27 7.98 11.78 -5.70
N ALA A 28 7.38 12.34 -6.74
CA ALA A 28 6.85 11.57 -7.85
C ALA A 28 7.96 10.76 -8.55
N LEU A 29 7.60 9.64 -9.16
CA LEU A 29 8.56 8.88 -9.96
C LEU A 29 9.09 9.73 -11.13
N THR A 30 10.37 9.63 -11.42
CA THR A 30 10.96 10.18 -12.65
C THR A 30 10.45 9.40 -13.86
N LYS A 31 10.65 9.95 -15.06
CA LYS A 31 10.27 9.27 -16.31
C LYS A 31 10.96 7.89 -16.44
N ASP A 32 12.22 7.80 -16.03
CA ASP A 32 13.00 6.57 -16.11
C ASP A 32 12.53 5.55 -15.06
N GLU A 33 12.27 5.98 -13.83
CA GLU A 33 11.73 5.10 -12.78
C GLU A 33 10.35 4.53 -13.18
N LYS A 34 9.48 5.35 -13.79
CA LYS A 34 8.18 4.88 -14.32
C LYS A 34 8.36 3.80 -15.37
N LYS A 35 9.31 3.99 -16.29
CA LYS A 35 9.63 3.01 -17.34
C LYS A 35 10.14 1.71 -16.73
N ILE A 36 11.09 1.78 -15.80
CA ILE A 36 11.65 0.61 -15.10
C ILE A 36 10.53 -0.15 -14.38
N LEU A 37 9.66 0.56 -13.66
CA LEU A 37 8.52 -0.04 -12.96
C LEU A 37 7.62 -0.80 -13.93
N MET A 38 7.17 -0.15 -15.01
CA MET A 38 6.27 -0.76 -15.99
C MET A 38 6.88 -1.99 -16.68
N GLU A 39 8.16 -1.93 -17.04
CA GLU A 39 8.86 -3.03 -17.74
C GLU A 39 9.11 -4.25 -16.86
N ASN A 40 9.22 -4.05 -15.54
CA ASN A 40 9.51 -5.12 -14.59
C ASN A 40 8.28 -5.61 -13.82
N TRP A 41 7.21 -4.83 -13.72
CA TRP A 41 6.04 -5.15 -12.92
C TRP A 41 5.42 -6.50 -13.29
N LEU A 42 5.19 -6.74 -14.59
CA LEU A 42 4.61 -8.02 -15.04
C LEU A 42 5.54 -9.20 -14.77
N LYS A 43 6.86 -9.03 -14.94
CA LYS A 43 7.86 -10.08 -14.67
C LYS A 43 7.96 -10.42 -13.18
N LEU A 44 7.84 -9.41 -12.32
CA LEU A 44 7.80 -9.58 -10.87
C LEU A 44 6.60 -10.45 -10.48
N LYS A 45 5.42 -10.12 -11.03
CA LYS A 45 4.19 -10.86 -10.77
C LYS A 45 4.18 -12.26 -11.34
N GLU A 46 4.72 -12.47 -12.54
CA GLU A 46 4.83 -13.80 -13.14
C GLU A 46 5.69 -14.74 -12.28
N LYS A 47 6.77 -14.22 -11.68
CA LYS A 47 7.64 -14.99 -10.79
C LYS A 47 7.06 -15.16 -9.38
N HIS A 48 6.28 -14.19 -8.92
CA HIS A 48 5.73 -14.14 -7.57
C HIS A 48 4.23 -13.81 -7.61
N PRO A 49 3.38 -14.73 -8.10
CA PRO A 49 1.95 -14.48 -8.33
C PRO A 49 1.16 -14.25 -7.05
N ASP A 50 1.70 -14.64 -5.89
CA ASP A 50 1.07 -14.53 -4.57
C ASP A 50 1.57 -13.35 -3.76
N LEU A 51 2.32 -12.42 -4.37
CA LEU A 51 2.99 -11.30 -3.69
C LEU A 51 2.01 -10.43 -2.87
N PHE A 52 0.87 -10.06 -3.47
CA PHE A 52 -0.19 -9.30 -2.79
C PHE A 52 -0.86 -10.13 -1.68
N LEU A 53 -1.10 -11.41 -1.92
CA LEU A 53 -1.76 -12.29 -0.97
C LEU A 53 -0.90 -12.49 0.28
N ARG A 54 0.40 -12.73 0.09
CA ARG A 54 1.39 -12.83 1.16
C ARG A 54 1.46 -11.54 1.98
N ALA A 55 1.50 -10.38 1.32
CA ALA A 55 1.49 -9.09 2.02
C ALA A 55 0.19 -8.86 2.81
N TRP A 56 -0.95 -9.23 2.23
CA TRP A 56 -2.27 -9.09 2.83
C TRP A 56 -2.44 -9.96 4.07
N ILE A 57 -2.09 -11.25 3.99
CA ILE A 57 -2.08 -12.18 5.11
C ILE A 57 -1.13 -11.69 6.21
N LYS A 58 0.10 -11.32 5.85
CA LYS A 58 1.11 -10.84 6.82
C LYS A 58 0.62 -9.61 7.58
N SER A 59 -0.12 -8.72 6.92
CA SER A 59 -0.70 -7.53 7.53
C SER A 59 -1.76 -7.85 8.58
N ALA A 60 -2.68 -8.78 8.30
CA ALA A 60 -3.67 -9.23 9.28
C ALA A 60 -3.08 -10.07 10.41
N LYS A 61 -2.02 -10.86 10.15
CA LYS A 61 -1.30 -11.57 11.21
C LYS A 61 -0.59 -10.60 12.18
N GLY A 62 -0.09 -9.48 11.67
CA GLY A 62 0.60 -8.46 12.46
C GLY A 62 -0.30 -7.38 13.10
N SER A 63 -1.60 -7.34 12.80
CA SER A 63 -2.49 -6.27 13.27
C SER A 63 -3.92 -6.74 13.53
N VAL A 64 -4.30 -6.79 14.80
CA VAL A 64 -5.69 -7.07 15.24
C VAL A 64 -6.68 -6.05 14.68
N ASN A 65 -6.27 -4.79 14.51
CA ASN A 65 -7.14 -3.76 13.95
C ASN A 65 -7.44 -3.99 12.47
N ILE A 66 -6.47 -4.51 11.69
CA ILE A 66 -6.71 -4.93 10.30
C ILE A 66 -7.69 -6.11 10.27
N LYS A 67 -7.55 -7.08 11.18
CA LYS A 67 -8.53 -8.17 11.30
C LYS A 67 -9.94 -7.64 11.53
N LYS A 68 -10.13 -6.77 12.54
CA LYS A 68 -11.43 -6.17 12.87
C LYS A 68 -12.07 -5.44 11.69
N ALA A 69 -11.34 -4.55 11.03
CA ALA A 69 -11.87 -3.75 9.92
C ALA A 69 -12.19 -4.57 8.65
N THR A 70 -11.62 -5.77 8.53
CA THR A 70 -11.86 -6.68 7.41
C THR A 70 -12.87 -7.78 7.75
N GLY A 71 -13.42 -7.76 8.96
CA GLY A 71 -14.43 -8.71 9.43
C GLY A 71 -13.87 -10.06 9.88
N LEU A 72 -12.56 -10.15 10.13
CA LEU A 72 -11.94 -11.31 10.77
C LEU A 72 -12.08 -11.24 12.29
N ARG A 73 -12.29 -12.38 12.92
CA ARG A 73 -12.16 -12.48 14.39
C ARG A 73 -10.68 -12.40 14.79
N GLU A 74 -10.43 -12.05 16.05
CA GLU A 74 -9.05 -11.92 16.56
C GLU A 74 -8.28 -13.26 16.50
N ASP A 75 -8.96 -14.36 16.82
CA ASP A 75 -8.45 -15.74 16.84
C ASP A 75 -8.43 -16.42 15.47
N GLU A 76 -9.09 -15.82 14.47
CA GLU A 76 -9.21 -16.40 13.13
C GLU A 76 -7.91 -16.26 12.34
N ASP A 77 -7.50 -17.35 11.68
CA ASP A 77 -6.33 -17.35 10.80
C ASP A 77 -6.70 -16.75 9.42
N PRO A 78 -6.12 -15.60 9.03
CA PRO A 78 -6.39 -14.99 7.72
C PRO A 78 -6.09 -15.91 6.53
N GLU A 79 -5.23 -16.92 6.68
CA GLU A 79 -4.91 -17.90 5.61
C GLU A 79 -6.03 -18.89 5.32
N THR A 80 -7.01 -19.01 6.22
CA THR A 80 -8.11 -19.96 6.06
C THR A 80 -9.44 -19.26 5.75
N ASN A 81 -9.52 -17.94 5.94
CA ASN A 81 -10.73 -17.17 5.67
C ASN A 81 -10.82 -16.77 4.19
N ARG A 82 -11.73 -17.43 3.46
CA ARG A 82 -11.94 -17.19 2.02
C ARG A 82 -12.35 -15.76 1.69
N ARG A 83 -13.17 -15.12 2.52
CA ARG A 83 -13.63 -13.74 2.28
C ARG A 83 -12.45 -12.77 2.37
N PHE A 84 -11.59 -12.93 3.37
CA PHE A 84 -10.40 -12.12 3.54
C PHE A 84 -9.41 -12.31 2.38
N ILE A 85 -9.14 -13.55 2.00
CA ILE A 85 -8.25 -13.88 0.87
C ILE A 85 -8.76 -13.32 -0.45
N SER A 86 -10.09 -13.34 -0.67
CA SER A 86 -10.71 -12.83 -1.89
C SER A 86 -10.52 -11.32 -2.12
N LEU A 87 -10.07 -10.57 -1.11
CA LEU A 87 -9.75 -9.16 -1.25
C LEU A 87 -8.40 -8.93 -1.95
N SER A 88 -7.46 -9.88 -1.85
CA SER A 88 -6.11 -9.71 -2.42
C SER A 88 -6.12 -9.40 -3.92
N PRO A 89 -6.85 -10.16 -4.77
CA PRO A 89 -6.93 -9.84 -6.20
C PRO A 89 -7.51 -8.46 -6.49
N LEU A 90 -8.40 -7.93 -5.65
CA LEU A 90 -8.97 -6.59 -5.83
C LEU A 90 -7.93 -5.50 -5.58
N ILE A 91 -7.08 -5.69 -4.57
CA ILE A 91 -5.97 -4.78 -4.25
C ILE A 91 -4.95 -4.81 -5.39
N GLU A 92 -4.60 -6.02 -5.84
CA GLU A 92 -3.67 -6.24 -6.94
C GLU A 92 -4.16 -5.60 -8.24
N ASN A 93 -5.42 -5.84 -8.62
CA ASN A 93 -6.02 -5.24 -9.81
C ASN A 93 -6.04 -3.70 -9.75
N PHE A 94 -6.22 -3.13 -8.56
CA PHE A 94 -6.13 -1.69 -8.39
C PHE A 94 -4.71 -1.19 -8.69
N VAL A 95 -3.67 -1.82 -8.13
CA VAL A 95 -2.28 -1.44 -8.39
C VAL A 95 -1.89 -1.66 -9.85
N ASP A 96 -2.32 -2.76 -10.46
CA ASP A 96 -2.13 -3.03 -11.89
C ASP A 96 -2.73 -1.92 -12.75
N LYS A 97 -3.93 -1.46 -12.42
CA LYS A 97 -4.56 -0.34 -13.12
C LYS A 97 -3.70 0.93 -13.04
N LEU A 98 -3.11 1.23 -11.88
CA LEU A 98 -2.26 2.41 -11.72
C LEU A 98 -0.97 2.32 -12.55
N ILE A 99 -0.35 1.14 -12.61
CA ILE A 99 0.95 0.94 -13.29
C ILE A 99 0.77 0.72 -14.79
N ILE A 100 -0.11 -0.19 -15.18
CA ILE A 100 -0.25 -0.69 -16.56
C ILE A 100 -1.26 0.15 -17.35
N GLU A 101 -2.49 0.30 -16.85
CA GLU A 101 -3.55 1.00 -17.60
C GLU A 101 -3.35 2.52 -17.58
N TYR A 102 -2.93 3.08 -16.45
CA TYR A 102 -2.65 4.51 -16.34
C TYR A 102 -1.21 4.86 -16.69
N HIS A 103 -0.35 3.89 -16.99
CA HIS A 103 1.06 4.11 -17.35
C HIS A 103 1.79 5.01 -16.34
N CYS A 104 1.56 4.80 -15.05
CA CYS A 104 2.12 5.64 -13.99
C CYS A 104 1.81 7.15 -14.16
N ASN A 105 0.64 7.49 -14.71
CA ASN A 105 0.21 8.88 -14.86
C ASN A 105 -0.23 9.47 -13.50
N ASP A 106 0.53 10.45 -13.01
CA ASP A 106 0.40 11.01 -11.67
C ASP A 106 -1.00 11.58 -11.41
N THR A 107 -1.59 12.28 -12.38
CA THR A 107 -2.93 12.87 -12.25
C THR A 107 -4.01 11.79 -12.13
N LYS A 108 -4.01 10.80 -13.01
CA LYS A 108 -4.99 9.69 -12.99
C LYS A 108 -4.88 8.85 -11.72
N ILE A 109 -3.63 8.61 -11.29
CA ILE A 109 -3.35 7.90 -10.04
C ILE A 109 -3.89 8.69 -8.86
N ALA A 110 -3.51 9.96 -8.73
CA ALA A 110 -3.94 10.80 -7.61
C ALA A 110 -5.46 10.89 -7.51
N GLU A 111 -6.16 11.04 -8.64
CA GLU A 111 -7.62 11.02 -8.67
C GLU A 111 -8.21 9.69 -8.20
N SER A 112 -7.76 8.57 -8.77
CA SER A 112 -8.29 7.24 -8.43
C SER A 112 -8.01 6.85 -6.97
N CYS A 113 -6.84 7.21 -6.46
CA CYS A 113 -6.45 7.01 -5.07
C CYS A 113 -7.30 7.85 -4.11
N ARG A 114 -7.59 9.13 -4.42
CA ARG A 114 -8.51 9.93 -3.60
C ARG A 114 -9.91 9.32 -3.56
N ILE A 115 -10.43 8.85 -4.70
CA ILE A 115 -11.73 8.19 -4.75
C ILE A 115 -11.75 6.93 -3.89
N LEU A 116 -10.73 6.07 -4.03
CA LEU A 116 -10.65 4.83 -3.25
C LEU A 116 -10.44 5.12 -1.75
N GLY A 117 -9.60 6.09 -1.39
CA GLY A 117 -9.38 6.53 -0.03
C GLY A 117 -10.66 7.05 0.64
N ALA A 118 -11.47 7.84 -0.08
CA ALA A 118 -12.76 8.30 0.40
C ALA A 118 -13.74 7.13 0.67
N ARG A 119 -13.70 6.06 -0.14
CA ARG A 119 -14.52 4.85 0.09
C ARG A 119 -14.11 4.11 1.36
N HIS A 120 -12.81 4.04 1.66
CA HIS A 120 -12.32 3.37 2.88
C HIS A 120 -12.80 4.06 4.16
N LYS A 121 -13.11 5.36 4.14
CA LYS A 121 -13.70 6.06 5.28
C LYS A 121 -15.08 5.50 5.70
N LEU A 122 -15.77 4.84 4.77
CA LEU A 122 -17.06 4.19 5.01
C LEU A 122 -16.93 2.82 5.68
N ILE A 123 -15.72 2.28 5.77
CA ILE A 123 -15.44 1.00 6.42
C ILE A 123 -15.29 1.25 7.93
N GLU A 124 -16.08 0.53 8.71
CA GLU A 124 -16.02 0.60 10.16
C GLU A 124 -14.64 0.13 10.67
N ASN A 125 -14.12 0.81 11.69
CA ASN A 125 -12.80 0.53 12.29
C ASN A 125 -11.61 0.64 11.32
N PHE A 126 -11.79 1.22 10.12
CA PHE A 126 -10.68 1.46 9.21
C PHE A 126 -9.82 2.64 9.68
N HIS A 127 -8.51 2.43 9.75
CA HIS A 127 -7.53 3.47 10.05
C HIS A 127 -6.54 3.62 8.89
N THR A 128 -6.11 4.85 8.60
CA THR A 128 -5.23 5.15 7.47
C THR A 128 -3.88 4.45 7.56
N ASN A 129 -3.39 4.16 8.77
CA ASN A 129 -2.15 3.42 9.00
C ASN A 129 -2.20 1.96 8.51
N PHE A 130 -3.37 1.44 8.13
CA PHE A 130 -3.47 0.10 7.54
C PHE A 130 -2.79 0.03 6.19
N TRP A 131 -2.84 1.11 5.40
CA TRP A 131 -2.14 1.17 4.12
C TRP A 131 -0.62 1.12 4.33
N ASP A 132 -0.12 1.81 5.34
CA ASP A 132 1.30 1.82 5.71
C ASP A 132 1.78 0.42 6.11
N ILE A 133 1.02 -0.29 6.95
CA ILE A 133 1.32 -1.67 7.35
C ILE A 133 1.33 -2.61 6.12
N PHE A 134 0.29 -2.51 5.28
CA PHE A 134 0.18 -3.36 4.10
C PHE A 134 1.34 -3.15 3.13
N LEU A 135 1.68 -1.89 2.86
CA LEU A 135 2.74 -1.56 1.91
C LEU A 135 4.13 -1.84 2.45
N GLY A 136 4.36 -1.63 3.75
CA GLY A 136 5.60 -2.06 4.37
C GLY A 136 5.82 -3.56 4.20
N ASN A 137 4.76 -4.36 4.36
CA ASN A 137 4.82 -5.80 4.10
C ASN A 137 5.04 -6.12 2.62
N LEU A 138 4.38 -5.39 1.71
CA LEU A 138 4.51 -5.58 0.27
C LEU A 138 5.93 -5.27 -0.23
N VAL A 139 6.48 -4.11 0.13
CA VAL A 139 7.85 -3.68 -0.21
C VAL A 139 8.86 -4.66 0.38
N GLN A 140 8.67 -5.10 1.63
CA GLN A 140 9.56 -6.10 2.23
C GLN A 140 9.55 -7.41 1.45
N ILE A 141 8.38 -7.91 1.04
CA ILE A 141 8.28 -9.13 0.24
C ILE A 141 8.96 -8.93 -1.12
N ILE A 142 8.77 -7.78 -1.78
CA ILE A 142 9.46 -7.45 -3.03
C ILE A 142 10.98 -7.45 -2.84
N ALA A 143 11.49 -6.84 -1.76
CA ALA A 143 12.92 -6.84 -1.46
C ALA A 143 13.45 -8.26 -1.16
N ASP A 144 12.70 -9.07 -0.41
CA ASP A 144 13.11 -10.42 -0.01
C ASP A 144 13.23 -11.36 -1.22
N VAL A 145 12.25 -11.35 -2.15
CA VAL A 145 12.29 -12.19 -3.36
C VAL A 145 13.42 -11.80 -4.33
N HIS A 146 14.02 -10.65 -4.09
CA HIS A 146 15.09 -10.07 -4.87
C HIS A 146 16.47 -10.24 -4.25
N SER A 147 16.58 -10.80 -3.04
CA SER A 147 17.84 -10.94 -2.31
C SER A 147 18.70 -12.17 -2.69
N GLU A 148 18.23 -13.02 -3.61
CA GLU A 148 18.82 -14.35 -3.85
C GLU A 148 19.81 -14.45 -5.03
N ARG A 149 20.16 -13.38 -5.77
CA ARG A 149 21.03 -13.50 -6.99
C ARG A 149 21.97 -12.32 -7.25
N GLU A 150 22.99 -12.54 -8.08
CA GLU A 150 24.02 -11.59 -8.59
C GLU A 150 23.52 -10.26 -9.20
N ARG A 151 22.20 -10.01 -9.24
CA ARG A 151 21.55 -8.78 -9.72
C ARG A 151 21.03 -7.89 -8.58
N GLU A 152 21.68 -7.94 -7.42
CA GLU A 152 21.28 -7.21 -6.20
C GLU A 152 21.00 -5.71 -6.46
N ARG A 153 21.77 -5.04 -7.33
CA ARG A 153 21.58 -3.60 -7.61
C ARG A 153 20.31 -3.30 -8.41
N GLU A 154 20.08 -3.98 -9.52
CA GLU A 154 18.87 -3.79 -10.36
C GLU A 154 17.60 -4.14 -9.57
N GLN A 155 17.72 -5.12 -8.68
CA GLN A 155 16.58 -5.61 -7.91
C GLN A 155 16.27 -4.74 -6.68
N GLN A 156 17.31 -4.20 -6.04
CA GLN A 156 17.19 -3.16 -5.01
C GLN A 156 16.57 -1.89 -5.61
N GLU A 157 16.95 -1.51 -6.83
CA GLU A 157 16.35 -0.38 -7.56
C GLU A 157 14.85 -0.56 -7.78
N ILE A 158 14.38 -1.75 -8.18
CA ILE A 158 12.94 -2.03 -8.33
C ILE A 158 12.21 -1.91 -6.99
N ALA A 159 12.78 -2.43 -5.89
CA ALA A 159 12.18 -2.33 -4.57
C ALA A 159 12.03 -0.87 -4.11
N GLU A 160 13.05 -0.04 -4.36
CA GLU A 160 13.02 1.40 -4.04
C GLU A 160 12.03 2.17 -4.90
N ILE A 161 11.95 1.86 -6.19
CA ILE A 161 10.93 2.44 -7.09
C ILE A 161 9.52 2.06 -6.64
N CYS A 162 9.30 0.80 -6.26
CA CYS A 162 8.04 0.33 -5.69
C CYS A 162 7.70 1.07 -4.38
N GLU A 163 8.66 1.22 -3.47
CA GLU A 163 8.49 1.99 -2.22
C GLU A 163 8.02 3.42 -2.52
N LYS A 164 8.72 4.11 -3.42
CA LYS A 164 8.40 5.49 -3.82
C LYS A 164 7.02 5.60 -4.48
N PHE A 165 6.69 4.67 -5.37
CA PHE A 165 5.39 4.59 -6.02
C PHE A 165 4.25 4.34 -5.01
N PHE A 166 4.49 3.43 -4.06
CA PHE A 166 3.50 3.07 -3.05
C PHE A 166 3.26 4.19 -2.05
N ALA A 167 4.31 4.89 -1.62
CA ALA A 167 4.19 6.11 -0.83
C ALA A 167 3.38 7.19 -1.57
N PHE A 168 3.61 7.34 -2.89
CA PHE A 168 2.88 8.31 -3.70
C PHE A 168 1.38 8.07 -3.71
N PHE A 169 0.95 6.83 -3.95
CA PHE A 169 -0.48 6.56 -4.02
C PHE A 169 -1.14 6.62 -2.62
N VAL A 170 -0.46 6.23 -1.54
CA VAL A 170 -1.01 6.33 -0.18
C VAL A 170 -1.27 7.75 0.25
N THR A 171 -0.40 8.69 -0.09
CA THR A 171 -0.65 10.10 0.20
C THR A 171 -2.01 10.53 -0.35
N PHE A 172 -2.33 10.15 -1.58
CA PHE A 172 -3.61 10.49 -2.18
C PHE A 172 -4.80 9.68 -1.63
N MET A 173 -4.57 8.43 -1.21
CA MET A 173 -5.58 7.68 -0.44
C MET A 173 -5.92 8.39 0.88
N CYS A 174 -4.90 8.84 1.61
CA CYS A 174 -5.03 9.62 2.84
C CYS A 174 -5.75 10.96 2.60
N ASP A 175 -5.43 11.68 1.53
CA ASP A 175 -6.13 12.91 1.15
C ASP A 175 -7.63 12.66 0.95
N GLY A 176 -7.98 11.63 0.17
CA GLY A 176 -9.38 11.26 -0.08
C GLY A 176 -10.13 10.90 1.20
N TYR A 177 -9.49 10.10 2.07
CA TYR A 177 -10.04 9.73 3.36
C TYR A 177 -10.29 10.94 4.27
N LYS A 178 -9.29 11.82 4.41
CA LYS A 178 -9.37 13.03 5.26
C LYS A 178 -10.46 13.97 4.76
N LYS A 179 -10.53 14.20 3.44
CA LYS A 179 -11.56 15.03 2.83
C LYS A 179 -12.96 14.51 3.15
N ARG A 180 -13.20 13.20 2.97
CA ARG A 180 -14.49 12.58 3.31
C ARG A 180 -14.81 12.68 4.81
N ALA A 181 -13.82 12.48 5.67
CA ALA A 181 -14.00 12.61 7.12
C ALA A 181 -14.43 14.05 7.52
N GLN A 182 -13.84 15.07 6.88
CA GLN A 182 -14.22 16.48 7.10
C GLN A 182 -15.63 16.80 6.58
N GLU A 183 -16.01 16.25 5.43
CA GLU A 183 -17.36 16.39 4.88
C GLU A 183 -18.42 15.80 5.82
N GLU A 184 -18.19 14.63 6.41
CA GLU A 184 -19.09 14.01 7.38
C GLU A 184 -19.23 14.84 8.67
N LEU A 185 -18.11 15.36 9.20
CA LEU A 185 -18.11 16.22 10.39
C LEU A 185 -18.85 17.54 10.14
N SER A 186 -18.61 18.17 8.99
CA SER A 186 -19.28 19.44 8.64
C SER A 186 -20.77 19.25 8.36
N GLY A 187 -21.17 18.15 7.71
CA GLY A 187 -22.58 17.78 7.52
C GLY A 187 -23.32 17.58 8.84
N ARG A 188 -22.73 16.85 9.79
CA ARG A 188 -23.30 16.66 11.14
C ARG A 188 -23.46 17.98 11.90
N ARG A 189 -22.49 18.89 11.82
CA ARG A 189 -22.59 20.21 12.46
C ARG A 189 -23.74 21.05 11.91
N ARG A 190 -24.02 20.96 10.60
CA ARG A 190 -25.15 21.68 9.98
C ARG A 190 -26.50 21.14 10.45
N LEU A 191 -26.64 19.82 10.56
CA LEU A 191 -27.88 19.18 11.05
C LEU A 191 -28.17 19.46 12.53
N ASN A 192 -27.13 19.64 13.35
CA ASN A 192 -27.30 19.95 14.78
C ASN A 192 -27.53 21.45 15.06
N ALA A 193 -27.37 22.31 14.06
CA ALA A 193 -27.57 23.76 14.17
C ALA A 193 -28.91 24.25 13.57
N SER A 194 -29.68 23.32 12.99
CA SER A 194 -31.03 23.50 12.42
C SER A 194 -32.07 22.85 13.31
#